data_AF-A0A424Y966-F1
#
_entry.id   AF-A0A424Y966-F1
#
_cell.length_a   1.000
_cell.length_b   1.000
_cell.length_c   1.000
_cell.angle_alpha   90.00
_cell.angle_beta   90.00
_cell.angle_gamma   90.00
#
_symmetry.space_group_name_H-M   'P 1'
#
loop_
_entity.id
_entity.type
_entity.pdbx_description
1 polymer ?
#
loop_
_entity_poly.entity_id
_entity_poly.type
_entity_poly.pdbx_seq_one_letter_code
_entity_poly.pdbx_strand_id
1 'polypeptide(L)' 'MTIIAHRQVENDILKEKVFVYTLYPGLELFILPKKGYNKKYASFATKFGSIDSKFKLRGEEKNLEVPD' A
#
# COMPACT_ATOMS: atom_id res chain seq x y z
N MET A 1 -8.89 -22.29 1.33
CA MET A 1 -7.86 -21.56 2.11
C MET A 1 -6.86 -21.02 1.11
N THR A 2 -6.94 -19.74 0.76
CA THR A 2 -6.08 -19.16 -0.28
C THR A 2 -4.72 -18.82 0.33
N ILE A 3 -3.67 -19.53 -0.07
CA ILE A 3 -2.30 -19.16 0.27
C ILE A 3 -1.92 -18.00 -0.62
N ILE A 4 -1.83 -16.79 -0.05
CA ILE A 4 -1.28 -15.63 -0.76
C ILE A 4 0.24 -15.69 -0.61
N ALA A 5 0.94 -15.88 -1.73
CA ALA A 5 2.40 -15.79 -1.77
C ALA A 5 2.83 -14.39 -1.29
N HIS A 6 3.87 -14.32 -0.48
CA HIS A 6 4.36 -13.07 0.09
C HIS A 6 5.89 -13.03 0.04
N ARG A 7 6.44 -11.82 -0.08
CA ARG A 7 7.87 -11.56 0.08
C ARG A 7 8.15 -11.10 1.52
N GLN A 8 9.38 -11.31 1.99
CA GLN A 8 9.83 -10.78 3.27
C GLN A 8 10.96 -9.78 3.04
N VAL A 9 10.94 -8.68 3.78
CA VAL A 9 12.01 -7.68 3.82
C VAL A 9 12.53 -7.62 5.24
N GLU A 10 13.84 -7.76 5.41
CA GLU A 10 14.51 -7.72 6.71
C GLU A 10 15.48 -6.54 6.77
N ASN A 11 15.59 -5.91 7.93
CA ASN A 11 16.57 -4.86 8.19
C ASN A 11 17.41 -5.23 9.41
N ASP A 12 18.72 -5.40 9.19
CA ASP A 12 19.65 -5.86 10.23
C ASP A 12 19.91 -4.84 11.34
N ILE A 13 19.78 -3.55 11.06
CA ILE A 13 20.03 -2.48 12.03
C ILE A 13 18.80 -2.34 12.94
N LEU A 14 17.61 -2.33 12.35
CA LEU A 14 16.36 -2.19 13.08
C LEU A 14 15.89 -3.50 13.72
N LYS A 15 16.44 -4.65 13.28
CA LYS A 15 15.99 -6.00 13.67
C LYS A 15 14.50 -6.20 13.39
N GLU A 16 14.06 -5.71 12.24
CA GLU A 16 12.66 -5.74 11.81
C GLU A 16 12.46 -6.62 10.59
N LYS A 17 11.31 -7.31 10.56
CA LYS A 17 10.86 -8.13 9.44
C LYS A 17 9.48 -7.64 8.99
N VAL A 18 9.38 -7.25 7.72
CA VAL A 18 8.13 -6.82 7.08
C VAL A 18 7.67 -7.91 6.11
N PHE A 19 6.40 -8.30 6.20
CA PHE A 19 5.75 -9.21 5.26
C PHE A 19 5.04 -8.36 4.21
N VAL A 20 5.29 -8.64 2.94
CA VAL A 20 4.71 -7.87 1.83
C VAL A 20 3.91 -8.76 0.90
N TYR A 21 2.69 -8.33 0.64
CA TYR A 21 1.71 -9.00 -0.20
C TYR A 21 1.33 -8.09 -1.35
N THR A 22 0.98 -8.68 -2.49
CA THR A 22 0.28 -7.99 -3.57
C THR A 22 -1.12 -8.57 -3.65
N LEU A 23 -2.11 -7.78 -3.25
CA LEU A 23 -3.52 -8.15 -3.30
C LEU A 23 -4.07 -7.85 -4.69
N TYR A 24 -4.86 -8.75 -5.26
CA TYR A 24 -5.52 -8.51 -6.55
C TYR A 24 -6.45 -7.28 -6.47
N PRO A 25 -6.42 -6.35 -7.45
CA PRO A 25 -5.68 -6.41 -8.71
C PRO A 25 -4.29 -5.73 -8.69
N GLY A 26 -3.75 -5.32 -7.55
CA GLY A 26 -2.40 -4.75 -7.47
C GLY A 26 -2.06 -3.94 -6.21
N LEU A 27 -2.89 -3.99 -5.15
CA LEU A 27 -2.63 -3.26 -3.92
C LEU A 27 -1.45 -3.89 -3.17
N GLU A 28 -0.39 -3.14 -2.93
CA GLU A 28 0.71 -3.57 -2.07
C GLU A 28 0.33 -3.41 -0.59
N LEU A 29 0.39 -4.51 0.15
CA LEU A 29 0.12 -4.54 1.59
C LEU A 29 1.41 -4.90 2.33
N PHE A 30 1.78 -4.04 3.28
CA PHE A 30 2.93 -4.22 4.15
C PHE A 30 2.46 -4.49 5.58
N ILE A 31 2.92 -5.58 6.18
CA ILE A 31 2.61 -5.95 7.56
C ILE A 31 3.91 -5.99 8.35
N LEU A 32 4.00 -5.14 9.38
CA LEU A 32 5.12 -5.09 10.31
C LEU A 32 4.64 -5.52 11.71
N PRO A 33 4.86 -6.78 12.11
CA PRO A 33 4.53 -7.22 13.46
C PRO A 33 5.42 -6.51 14.49
N LYS A 34 4.80 -5.78 15.42
CA LYS A 34 5.48 -5.09 16.52
C LYS A 34 5.11 -5.71 17.85
N LYS A 35 5.96 -6.61 18.36
CA LYS A 35 5.78 -7.21 19.69
C LYS A 35 5.88 -6.13 20.77
N GLY A 36 5.02 -6.20 21.79
CA GLY A 36 5.01 -5.26 22.92
C GLY A 36 4.23 -3.96 22.68
N TYR A 37 3.62 -3.77 21.51
CA TYR A 37 2.78 -2.62 21.20
C TYR A 37 1.30 -2.97 21.39
N ASN A 38 0.57 -2.13 22.13
CA ASN A 38 -0.86 -2.33 22.42
C ASN A 38 -1.79 -1.60 21.43
N LYS A 39 -1.23 -0.76 20.55
CA LYS A 39 -1.98 -0.04 19.52
C LYS A 39 -1.65 -0.58 18.14
N LYS A 40 -2.67 -0.68 17.29
CA LYS A 40 -2.55 -1.07 15.89
C LYS A 40 -2.76 0.17 15.03
N TYR A 41 -1.92 0.32 14.02
CA TYR A 41 -2.00 1.40 13.05
C TYR A 41 -2.13 0.81 11.66
N ALA A 42 -2.90 1.48 10.81
CA ALA A 42 -3.00 1.18 9.39
C ALA A 42 -3.12 2.50 8.65
N SER A 43 -2.39 2.61 7.54
CA SER A 43 -2.54 3.69 6.58
C SER A 43 -2.76 3.08 5.21
N PHE A 44 -3.51 3.79 4.37
CA PHE A 44 -3.60 3.50 2.95
C PHE A 44 -3.32 4.81 2.22
N ALA A 45 -2.69 4.69 1.06
CA ALA A 45 -2.37 5.82 0.21
C ALA A 45 -2.56 5.40 -1.25
N THR A 46 -2.81 6.38 -2.10
CA THR A 46 -2.86 6.22 -3.55
C THR A 46 -1.62 6.87 -4.15
N LYS A 47 -1.27 6.49 -5.39
CA LYS A 47 -0.25 7.18 -6.18
C LYS A 47 -0.86 8.43 -6.83
N PHE A 48 -1.31 9.35 -5.99
CA PHE A 48 -1.93 10.62 -6.39
C PHE A 48 -1.63 11.66 -5.31
N GLY A 49 -1.04 12.79 -5.69
CA GLY A 49 -0.64 13.87 -4.80
C GLY A 49 -0.92 15.24 -5.41
N SER A 50 -0.44 16.30 -4.75
CA SER A 50 -0.70 17.70 -5.14
C SER A 50 -0.18 18.10 -6.53
N ILE A 51 0.79 17.36 -7.07
CA ILE A 51 1.31 17.56 -8.44
C ILE A 51 0.35 16.94 -9.47
N ASP A 52 -0.41 15.92 -9.06
CA ASP A 52 -1.35 15.23 -9.92
C ASP A 52 -2.68 16.01 -9.95
N SER A 53 -2.87 16.86 -10.95
CA SER A 53 -4.15 17.57 -11.15
C SER A 53 -5.10 16.85 -12.11
N LYS A 54 -4.60 15.84 -12.85
CA LYS A 54 -5.37 15.09 -13.86
C LYS A 54 -5.29 13.61 -13.61
N PHE A 55 -6.43 12.93 -13.61
CA PHE A 55 -6.50 11.49 -13.44
C PHE A 55 -7.64 10.88 -14.24
N LYS A 56 -7.61 9.56 -14.39
CA LYS A 56 -8.61 8.79 -15.13
C LYS A 56 -9.16 7.68 -14.26
N LEU A 57 -10.49 7.61 -14.15
CA LEU A 57 -11.14 6.50 -13.47
C LEU A 57 -11.12 5.24 -14.35
N ARG A 58 -11.01 4.08 -13.70
CA ARG A 58 -10.98 2.80 -14.41
C ARG A 58 -12.30 2.59 -15.16
N GLY A 59 -12.22 2.51 -16.48
CA GLY A 59 -13.39 2.27 -17.36
C GLY A 59 -13.99 3.53 -17.98
N GLU A 60 -13.51 4.72 -17.61
CA GLU A 60 -13.92 5.95 -18.29
C GLU A 60 -13.02 6.23 -19.49
N GLU A 61 -13.45 7.09 -20.42
CA GLU A 61 -12.60 7.55 -21.53
C GLU A 61 -11.94 8.90 -21.25
N LYS A 62 -12.64 9.77 -20.52
CA LYS A 62 -12.23 11.16 -20.25
C LYS A 62 -11.32 11.25 -19.04
N ASN A 63 -10.38 12.19 -19.08
CA ASN A 63 -9.60 12.58 -17.90
C ASN A 63 -10.42 13.56 -17.06
N LEU A 64 -10.39 13.38 -15.75
CA LEU A 64 -10.89 14.32 -14.76
C LEU A 64 -9.76 15.25 -14.35
N GLU A 65 -10.08 16.52 -14.12
CA GLU A 65 -9.17 17.55 -13.63
C GLU A 65 -9.67 18.03 -12.27
N VAL A 66 -8.75 18.11 -11.29
CA VAL A 66 -9.03 18.66 -9.97
C VAL A 66 -9.17 20.19 -10.13
N PRO A 67 -10.29 20.80 -9.72
CA PRO A 67 -10.44 22.25 -9.74
C PRO A 67 -9.39 22.95 -8.86
N ASP A 68 -8.96 24.13 -9.28
CA ASP A 68 -8.15 25.04 -8.46
C ASP A 68 -8.89 25.50 -7.18
#